data_AF-A0A8J7F4M1-F1
#
_entry.id   AF-A0A8J7F4M1-F1
#
_cell.length_a   1.000
_cell.length_b   1.000
_cell.length_c   1.000
_cell.angle_alpha   90.00
_cell.angle_beta   90.00
_cell.angle_gamma   90.00
#
_symmetry.space_group_name_H-M   'P 1'
#
loop_
_entity.id
_entity.type
_entity.pdbx_description
1 polymer ?
#
loop_
_entity_poly.entity_id
_entity_poly.type
_entity_poly.pdbx_seq_one_letter_code
_entity_poly.pdbx_strand_id
1 'polypeptide(L)'
;MRNINSKFKTWLGITISAFLLLIVICLGMAGLFLLLRVPSFEIGEGYFWVLRWKNNTDGSGISFNIFSLMIIACFMGLLGLQVKRI
;
A
#
# COMPACT_ATOMS: atom_id res chain seq x y z
N MET A 1 21.26 -6.26 24.02
CA MET A 1 19.89 -6.57 23.54
C MET A 1 18.93 -5.36 23.47
N ARG A 2 19.03 -4.34 24.34
CA ARG A 2 18.07 -3.20 24.40
C ARG A 2 17.90 -2.42 23.08
N ASN A 3 18.95 -2.34 22.25
CA ASN A 3 18.97 -1.56 21.00
C ASN A 3 18.33 -2.27 19.79
N ILE A 4 18.21 -3.61 19.81
CA ILE A 4 17.55 -4.35 18.72
C ILE A 4 16.03 -4.27 18.88
N ASN A 5 15.56 -4.42 20.12
CA ASN A 5 14.13 -4.32 20.43
C ASN A 5 13.55 -2.94 20.11
N SER A 6 14.31 -1.86 20.32
CA SER A 6 13.86 -0.50 19.96
C SER A 6 13.80 -0.29 18.45
N LYS A 7 14.78 -0.79 17.70
CA LYS A 7 14.78 -0.74 16.22
C LYS A 7 13.65 -1.56 15.64
N PHE A 8 13.41 -2.76 16.15
CA PHE A 8 12.31 -3.61 15.72
C PHE A 8 10.95 -2.97 16.00
N LYS A 9 10.72 -2.41 17.20
CA LYS A 9 9.49 -1.66 17.51
C LYS A 9 9.30 -0.45 16.59
N THR A 10 10.37 0.29 16.32
CA THR A 10 10.33 1.44 15.41
C THR A 10 9.97 1.00 13.99
N TRP A 11 10.62 -0.04 13.49
CA TRP A 11 10.33 -0.64 12.18
C TRP A 11 8.87 -1.06 12.08
N LEU A 12 8.39 -1.84 13.04
CA LEU A 12 7.01 -2.32 13.08
C LEU A 12 6.01 -1.15 13.07
N GLY A 13 6.27 -0.11 13.86
CA GLY A 13 5.44 1.10 13.90
C GLY A 13 5.37 1.82 12.55
N ILE A 14 6.51 1.96 11.86
CA ILE A 14 6.57 2.56 10.52
C ILE A 14 5.85 1.66 9.51
N THR A 15 6.10 0.35 9.51
CA THR A 15 5.44 -0.62 8.62
C THR A 15 3.92 -0.58 8.78
N ILE A 16 3.40 -0.62 10.01
CA ILE A 16 1.96 -0.55 10.27
C ILE A 16 1.38 0.78 9.78
N SER A 17 2.05 1.89 10.09
CA SER A 17 1.59 3.22 9.66
C SER A 17 1.57 3.34 8.13
N ALA A 18 2.62 2.85 7.45
CA ALA A 18 2.73 2.83 6.01
C ALA A 18 1.66 1.95 5.36
N PHE A 19 1.40 0.77 5.94
CA PHE A 19 0.35 -0.13 5.47
C PHE A 19 -1.05 0.50 5.57
N LEU A 20 -1.38 1.11 6.70
CA LEU A 20 -2.65 1.81 6.88
C LEU A 20 -2.78 3.00 5.92
N LEU A 21 -1.70 3.77 5.73
CA LEU A 21 -1.68 4.86 4.78
C LEU A 21 -1.91 4.37 3.35
N LEU A 22 -1.28 3.26 2.94
CA LEU A 22 -1.50 2.66 1.62
C LEU A 22 -2.97 2.27 1.41
N ILE A 23 -3.63 1.67 2.42
CA ILE A 23 -5.06 1.36 2.34
C ILE A 23 -5.88 2.63 2.13
N VAL A 24 -5.63 3.68 2.92
CA VAL A 24 -6.33 4.96 2.79
C VAL A 24 -6.12 5.57 1.40
N ILE A 25 -4.90 5.52 0.87
CA ILE A 25 -4.58 5.99 -0.48
C ILE A 25 -5.37 5.20 -1.53
N CYS A 26 -5.36 3.86 -1.45
CA CYS A 26 -6.12 3.03 -2.38
C CYS A 26 -7.62 3.37 -2.35
N LEU A 27 -8.22 3.51 -1.17
CA LEU A 27 -9.63 3.89 -1.03
C LEU A 27 -9.91 5.30 -1.57
N GLY A 28 -9.03 6.27 -1.28
CA GLY A 28 -9.13 7.63 -1.80
C GLY A 28 -9.02 7.69 -3.33
N MET A 29 -8.17 6.85 -3.92
CA MET A 29 -8.03 6.75 -5.38
C MET A 29 -9.32 6.27 -6.05
N ALA A 30 -10.11 5.40 -5.43
CA ALA A 30 -11.39 4.97 -5.99
C ALA A 30 -12.33 6.17 -6.25
N GLY A 31 -12.41 7.10 -5.29
CA GLY A 31 -13.22 8.32 -5.44
C GLY A 31 -12.70 9.21 -6.57
N LEU A 32 -11.38 9.39 -6.67
CA LEU A 32 -10.76 10.17 -7.75
C LEU A 32 -10.98 9.53 -9.13
N PHE A 33 -10.87 8.21 -9.23
CA PHE A 33 -11.08 7.48 -10.48
C PHE A 33 -12.52 7.51 -10.96
N LEU A 34 -13.48 7.47 -10.03
CA LEU A 34 -14.89 7.70 -10.34
C LEU A 34 -15.11 9.12 -10.87
N LEU A 35 -14.59 10.13 -10.17
CA LEU A 35 -14.77 11.53 -10.53
C LEU A 35 -14.19 11.84 -11.92
N LEU A 36 -13.05 11.24 -12.24
CA LEU A 36 -12.35 11.42 -13.53
C LEU A 36 -12.78 10.42 -14.61
N ARG A 37 -13.72 9.52 -14.32
CA ARG A 37 -14.18 8.45 -15.23
C ARG A 37 -13.04 7.62 -15.82
N VAL A 38 -12.05 7.28 -15.00
CA VAL A 38 -10.85 6.53 -15.44
C VAL A 38 -11.27 5.14 -15.94
N PRO A 39 -10.81 4.69 -17.13
CA PRO A 39 -11.12 3.36 -17.63
C PRO A 39 -10.51 2.27 -16.74
N SER A 40 -11.04 1.04 -16.84
CA SER A 40 -10.52 -0.10 -16.05
C SER A 40 -9.03 -0.32 -16.30
N PHE A 41 -8.27 -0.61 -15.24
CA PHE A 41 -6.84 -0.94 -15.33
C PHE A 41 -6.37 -1.81 -14.17
N GLU A 42 -5.19 -2.39 -14.33
CA GLU A 42 -4.50 -3.17 -13.30
C GLU A 42 -3.05 -2.68 -13.15
N ILE A 43 -2.56 -2.63 -11.91
CA ILE A 43 -1.17 -2.34 -11.58
C ILE A 43 -0.54 -3.62 -11.04
N GLY A 44 0.56 -4.03 -11.67
CA GLY A 44 1.25 -5.29 -11.41
C GLY A 44 0.66 -6.44 -12.23
N GLU A 45 1.25 -7.63 -12.09
CA GLU A 45 0.89 -8.79 -12.89
C GLU A 45 0.86 -10.08 -12.06
N GLY A 46 0.03 -11.03 -12.46
CA GLY A 46 -0.02 -12.37 -11.88
C GLY A 46 -0.31 -12.36 -10.37
N TYR A 47 0.49 -13.06 -9.59
CA TYR A 47 0.35 -13.15 -8.12
C TYR A 47 0.78 -11.88 -7.37
N PHE A 48 1.52 -10.98 -8.03
CA PHE A 48 2.06 -9.75 -7.44
C PHE A 48 1.32 -8.49 -7.90
N TRP A 49 0.10 -8.63 -8.41
CA TRP A 49 -0.77 -7.48 -8.66
C TRP A 49 -0.96 -6.67 -7.37
N VAL A 50 -1.08 -5.35 -7.50
CA VAL A 50 -1.17 -4.41 -6.38
C VAL A 50 -2.55 -3.80 -6.30
N LEU A 51 -3.05 -3.31 -7.44
CA LEU A 51 -4.32 -2.59 -7.53
C LEU A 51 -5.05 -2.98 -8.80
N ARG A 52 -6.36 -3.17 -8.69
CA ARG A 52 -7.28 -3.34 -9.81
C ARG A 52 -8.39 -2.31 -9.69
N TRP A 53 -8.55 -1.52 -10.74
CA TRP A 53 -9.65 -0.60 -10.90
C TRP A 53 -10.57 -1.15 -11.98
N LYS A 54 -11.82 -1.41 -11.61
CA LYS A 54 -12.90 -1.77 -12.53
C LYS A 54 -13.81 -0.55 -12.68
N ASN A 55 -14.04 -0.14 -13.92
CA ASN A 55 -15.02 0.87 -14.29
C ASN A 55 -15.56 0.51 -15.68
N ASN A 56 -16.63 -0.28 -15.70
CA ASN A 56 -17.27 -0.75 -16.91
C ASN A 56 -18.80 -0.70 -16.76
N THR A 57 -19.54 -1.21 -17.75
CA THR A 57 -21.01 -1.25 -17.77
C THR A 57 -21.62 -2.05 -16.63
N ASP A 58 -20.88 -2.99 -16.04
CA ASP A 58 -21.35 -3.81 -14.91
C ASP A 58 -21.14 -3.11 -13.55
N GLY A 59 -20.49 -1.94 -13.56
CA GLY A 59 -20.24 -1.12 -12.39
C GLY A 59 -18.78 -0.76 -12.17
N SER A 60 -18.55 -0.10 -11.04
CA SER A 60 -17.24 0.39 -10.62
C SER A 60 -16.80 -0.25 -9.32
N GLY A 61 -15.50 -0.55 -9.19
CA GLY A 61 -14.95 -1.12 -7.97
C GLY A 61 -13.43 -1.05 -7.92
N ILE A 62 -12.89 -0.96 -6.72
CA ILE A 62 -11.44 -1.05 -6.47
C ILE A 62 -11.13 -2.34 -5.72
N SER A 63 -10.04 -2.98 -6.08
CA SER A 63 -9.51 -4.14 -5.36
C SER A 63 -8.01 -3.98 -5.23
N PHE A 64 -7.43 -4.49 -4.16
CA PHE A 64 -6.00 -4.47 -3.93
C PHE A 64 -5.55 -5.76 -3.27
N ASN A 65 -4.30 -6.16 -3.54
CA ASN A 65 -3.72 -7.35 -2.94
C ASN A 65 -3.08 -6.99 -1.60
N ILE A 66 -3.66 -7.50 -0.52
CA ILE A 66 -3.19 -7.26 0.84
C ILE A 66 -1.73 -7.71 1.03
N PHE A 67 -1.33 -8.85 0.42
CA PHE A 67 0.05 -9.34 0.51
C PHE A 67 1.03 -8.38 -0.18
N SER A 68 0.71 -7.92 -1.38
CA SER A 68 1.56 -6.96 -2.10
C SER A 68 1.69 -5.65 -1.33
N LEU A 69 0.60 -5.13 -0.77
CA LEU A 69 0.64 -3.92 0.06
C LEU A 69 1.48 -4.10 1.34
N MET A 70 1.39 -5.26 1.98
CA MET A 70 2.20 -5.59 3.16
C MET A 70 3.70 -5.65 2.82
N ILE A 71 4.06 -6.24 1.67
CA ILE A 71 5.46 -6.30 1.21
C ILE A 71 5.99 -4.87 1.01
N ILE A 72 5.24 -4.01 0.32
CA ILE A 72 5.61 -2.59 0.11
C ILE A 72 5.77 -1.88 1.46
N ALA A 73 4.84 -2.07 2.40
CA ALA A 73 4.90 -1.48 3.72
C ALA A 73 6.13 -1.93 4.52
N CYS A 74 6.50 -3.22 4.44
CA CYS A 74 7.71 -3.74 5.06
C CYS A 74 8.98 -3.08 4.50
N PHE A 75 9.07 -2.90 3.18
CA PHE A 75 10.17 -2.18 2.54
C PHE A 75 10.22 -0.72 2.99
N MET A 76 9.08 -0.03 3.06
CA MET A 76 9.01 1.33 3.61
C MET A 76 9.48 1.40 5.07
N GLY A 77 9.10 0.43 5.89
CA GLY A 77 9.58 0.30 7.27
C GLY A 77 11.10 0.19 7.34
N LEU A 78 11.70 -0.64 6.48
CA LEU A 78 13.16 -0.80 6.41
C LEU A 78 13.85 0.49 5.98
N LEU A 79 13.34 1.17 4.95
CA LEU A 79 13.86 2.45 4.48
C LEU A 79 13.76 3.53 5.58
N GLY A 80 12.63 3.60 6.29
CA GLY A 80 12.44 4.53 7.40
C GLY A 80 13.43 4.34 8.54
N LEU A 81 13.88 3.10 8.81
CA LEU A 81 14.96 2.86 9.75
C LEU A 81 16.31 3.40 9.28
N GLN A 82 16.61 3.33 7.98
CA GLN A 82 17.87 3.82 7.43
C GLN A 82 17.92 5.35 7.44
N VAL A 83 16.82 6.02 7.08
CA VAL A 83 16.72 7.48 7.09
C VAL A 83 16.87 8.04 8.51
N LYS A 84 16.31 7.39 9.53
CA LYS A 84 16.46 7.82 10.93
C LYS A 84 17.88 7.63 11.49
N ARG A 85 18.76 6.95 10.77
CA ARG A 85 20.14 6.64 11.20
C ARG A 85 21.16 7.67 10.69
N ILE A 86 20.83 8.41 9.63
CA ILE A 86 21.61 9.54 9.11
C ILE A 86 21.26 10.78 9.93
#